data_AF-A0A227J267-F1
#
_entry.id   AF-A0A227J267-F1
#
_cell.length_a   1.000
_cell.length_b   1.000
_cell.length_c   1.000
_cell.angle_alpha   90.00
_cell.angle_beta   90.00
_cell.angle_gamma   90.00
#
_symmetry.space_group_name_H-M   'P 1'
#
loop_
_entity.id
_entity.type
_entity.pdbx_description
1 polymer ?
#
loop_
_entity_poly.entity_id
_entity_poly.type
_entity_poly.pdbx_seq_one_letter_code
_entity_poly.pdbx_strand_id
1 'polypeptide(L)'
;LQLTTTLPGQLPELSLDLFISRHLEQLNSLSFKATPLFEHKAQFYAAPSYLEKYGTPQNVEELTKHNILIWGEKPAREIKTNRGKRMSLSGNFATTNPEALF
;
A
#
# COMPACT_ATOMS: atom_id res chain seq x y z
N LEU A 1 -17.56 23.92 -1.95
CA LEU A 1 -16.92 22.77 -1.27
C LEU A 1 -15.42 23.06 -1.21
N GLN A 2 -14.81 23.01 -0.04
CA GLN A 2 -13.37 23.15 0.14
C GLN A 2 -12.77 21.77 0.40
N LEU A 3 -11.63 21.47 -0.22
CA LEU A 3 -10.90 20.22 -0.04
C LEU A 3 -9.55 20.52 0.60
N THR A 4 -9.21 19.77 1.65
CA THR A 4 -7.96 19.92 2.40
C THR A 4 -7.20 18.59 2.35
N THR A 5 -5.97 18.62 1.85
CA THR A 5 -5.09 17.45 1.86
C THR A 5 -4.39 17.37 3.21
N THR A 6 -4.48 16.23 3.88
CA THR A 6 -3.82 15.96 5.17
C THR A 6 -2.71 14.93 5.03
N LEU A 7 -1.76 14.93 5.97
CA LEU A 7 -0.70 13.94 6.01
C LEU A 7 -1.23 12.56 6.45
N PRO A 8 -0.62 11.44 6.00
CA PRO A 8 -0.98 10.11 6.47
C PRO A 8 -0.88 10.01 8.00
N GLY A 9 -1.97 9.59 8.66
CA GLY A 9 -2.02 9.44 10.12
C GLY A 9 -2.37 10.74 10.88
N GLN A 10 -2.52 11.87 10.20
CA GLN A 10 -3.03 13.09 10.81
C GLN A 10 -4.48 12.91 11.25
N LEU A 11 -4.81 13.37 12.46
CA LEU A 11 -6.17 13.36 12.99
C LEU A 11 -7.02 14.46 12.32
N PRO A 12 -8.34 14.24 12.16
CA PRO A 12 -9.23 15.25 11.62
C PRO A 12 -9.29 16.49 12.52
N GLU A 13 -9.31 17.67 11.88
CA GLU A 13 -9.63 18.91 12.57
C GLU A 13 -11.14 19.02 12.81
N LEU A 14 -11.53 19.66 13.92
CA LEU A 14 -12.94 19.91 14.26
C LEU A 14 -13.63 20.89 13.28
N SER A 15 -12.86 21.56 12.43
CA SER A 15 -13.32 22.48 11.39
C SER A 15 -13.87 21.76 10.15
N LEU A 16 -13.66 20.44 10.03
CA LEU A 16 -14.04 19.65 8.86
C LEU A 16 -15.31 18.84 9.11
N ASP A 17 -16.25 18.90 8.16
CA ASP A 17 -17.48 18.09 8.21
C ASP A 17 -17.25 16.61 7.86
N LEU A 18 -16.32 16.34 6.93
CA LEU A 18 -16.01 15.01 6.42
C LEU A 18 -14.51 14.81 6.29
N PHE A 19 -14.04 13.64 6.74
CA PHE A 19 -12.65 13.24 6.67
C PHE A 19 -12.54 11.83 6.09
N ILE A 20 -11.75 11.67 5.02
CA ILE A 20 -11.51 10.39 4.36
C ILE A 20 -10.04 10.02 4.57
N SER A 21 -9.80 8.92 5.26
CA SER A 21 -8.44 8.45 5.55
C SER A 21 -8.35 6.92 5.50
N ARG A 22 -7.12 6.40 5.54
CA ARG A 22 -6.91 5.00 5.99
C ARG A 22 -7.45 4.83 7.41
N HIS A 23 -7.70 3.58 7.80
CA HIS A 23 -8.21 3.28 9.13
C HIS A 23 -7.30 3.90 10.22
N LEU A 24 -7.90 4.67 11.11
CA LEU A 24 -7.26 5.25 12.28
C LEU A 24 -7.78 4.53 13.52
N GLU A 25 -6.86 3.91 14.25
CA GLU A 25 -7.19 3.23 15.49
C GLU A 25 -7.73 4.25 16.51
N GLN A 26 -8.78 3.89 17.25
CA GLN A 26 -9.41 4.74 18.29
C GLN A 26 -10.01 6.07 17.80
N LEU A 27 -10.36 6.22 16.52
CA LEU A 27 -11.02 7.45 16.03
C LEU A 27 -12.44 7.64 16.62
N ASN A 28 -13.15 6.54 16.91
CA ASN A 28 -14.48 6.59 17.51
C ASN A 28 -14.42 7.20 18.91
N SER A 29 -14.98 8.40 19.03
CA SER A 29 -14.95 9.22 20.24
C SER A 29 -16.26 10.03 20.34
N LEU A 30 -16.37 10.91 21.34
CA LEU A 30 -17.53 11.81 21.46
C LEU A 30 -17.63 12.80 20.29
N SER A 31 -16.50 13.17 19.69
CA SER A 31 -16.43 14.17 18.62
C SER A 31 -16.40 13.57 17.22
N PHE A 32 -16.10 12.26 17.09
CA PHE A 32 -15.90 11.62 15.79
C PHE A 32 -16.53 10.25 15.72
N LYS A 33 -17.15 9.96 14.57
CA LYS A 33 -17.69 8.64 14.23
C LYS A 33 -17.06 8.15 12.93
N ALA A 34 -16.27 7.09 13.03
CA ALA A 34 -15.68 6.43 11.87
C ALA A 34 -16.68 5.45 11.25
N THR A 35 -16.85 5.50 9.92
CA THR A 35 -17.64 4.51 9.17
C THR A 35 -16.74 3.86 8.12
N PRO A 36 -16.68 2.51 8.06
CA PRO A 36 -15.89 1.83 7.04
C PRO A 36 -16.52 2.06 5.66
N LEU A 37 -15.71 2.48 4.69
CA LEU A 37 -16.15 2.67 3.30
C LEU A 37 -15.94 1.41 2.48
N PHE A 38 -14.73 0.85 2.51
CA PHE A 38 -14.35 -0.38 1.83
C PHE A 38 -13.05 -0.94 2.40
N GLU A 39 -12.77 -2.21 2.10
CA GLU A 39 -11.48 -2.84 2.36
C GLU A 39 -10.65 -2.89 1.08
N HIS A 40 -9.41 -2.40 1.15
CA HIS A 40 -8.47 -2.51 0.04
C HIS A 40 -7.50 -3.66 0.28
N LYS A 41 -7.47 -4.64 -0.63
CA LYS A 41 -6.51 -5.74 -0.60
C LYS A 41 -5.35 -5.41 -1.53
N ALA A 42 -4.14 -5.30 -0.98
CA ALA A 42 -2.93 -5.14 -1.78
C ALA A 42 -2.77 -6.34 -2.72
N GLN A 43 -2.56 -6.05 -4.01
CA GLN A 43 -2.35 -7.04 -5.07
C GLN A 43 -1.08 -6.68 -5.85
N PHE A 44 -0.51 -7.68 -6.53
CA PHE A 44 0.60 -7.48 -7.43
C PHE A 44 0.08 -7.26 -8.84
N TYR A 45 0.63 -6.25 -9.50
CA TYR A 45 0.31 -5.92 -10.88
C TYR A 45 1.61 -5.93 -11.70
N ALA A 46 1.49 -6.34 -12.96
CA ALA A 46 2.59 -6.31 -13.91
C ALA A 46 2.04 -6.00 -15.30
N ALA A 47 2.83 -5.31 -16.11
CA ALA A 47 2.46 -5.05 -17.50
C ALA A 47 2.37 -6.39 -18.28
N PRO A 48 1.42 -6.54 -19.21
CA PRO A 48 1.30 -7.76 -20.03
C PRO A 48 2.61 -8.11 -20.74
N SER A 49 3.28 -7.11 -21.32
CA SER A 49 4.58 -7.27 -22.00
C SER A 49 5.70 -7.77 -21.09
N TYR A 50 5.63 -7.48 -19.78
CA TYR A 50 6.57 -8.01 -18.81
C TYR A 50 6.29 -9.49 -18.52
N LEU A 51 5.01 -9.85 -18.36
CA LEU A 51 4.58 -11.23 -18.10
C LEU A 51 4.86 -12.15 -19.30
N GLU A 52 4.77 -11.66 -20.54
CA GLU A 52 5.14 -12.41 -21.74
C GLU A 52 6.63 -12.77 -21.77
N LYS A 53 7.49 -11.87 -21.29
CA LYS A 53 8.95 -12.04 -21.31
C LYS A 53 9.48 -12.87 -20.14
N TYR A 54 8.90 -12.69 -18.96
CA TYR A 54 9.43 -13.27 -17.71
C TYR A 54 8.52 -14.34 -17.10
N GLY A 55 7.35 -14.59 -17.68
CA GLY A 55 6.35 -15.53 -17.17
C GLY A 55 5.48 -14.92 -16.07
N THR A 56 4.33 -15.56 -15.81
CA THR A 56 3.44 -15.21 -14.69
C THR A 56 3.80 -16.06 -13.48
N PRO A 57 4.14 -15.43 -12.32
CA PRO A 57 4.49 -16.18 -11.13
C PRO A 57 3.27 -16.95 -10.60
N GLN A 58 3.42 -18.26 -10.42
CA GLN A 58 2.39 -19.14 -9.88
C GLN A 58 2.44 -19.22 -8.35
N ASN A 59 3.62 -18.93 -7.78
CA ASN A 59 3.90 -19.04 -6.36
C ASN A 59 4.54 -17.77 -5.83
N VAL A 60 4.30 -17.47 -4.55
CA VAL A 60 4.85 -16.27 -3.90
C VAL A 60 6.39 -16.29 -3.88
N GLU A 61 7.00 -17.48 -3.91
CA GLU A 61 8.46 -17.65 -3.97
C GLU A 61 9.05 -17.19 -5.30
N GLU A 62 8.30 -17.32 -6.39
CA GLU A 62 8.74 -16.89 -7.73
C GLU A 62 8.82 -15.37 -7.84
N LEU A 63 8.10 -14.63 -6.98
CA LEU A 63 8.21 -13.17 -6.89
C LEU A 63 9.64 -12.70 -6.60
N THR A 64 10.43 -13.51 -5.88
CA THR A 64 11.85 -13.19 -5.61
C THR A 64 12.73 -13.19 -6.86
N LYS A 65 12.26 -13.79 -7.97
CA LYS A 65 12.95 -13.83 -9.27
C LYS A 65 12.52 -12.70 -10.20
N HIS A 66 11.48 -11.95 -9.86
CA HIS A 66 10.99 -10.84 -10.64
C HIS A 66 11.55 -9.51 -10.12
N ASN A 67 11.68 -8.55 -11.02
CA ASN A 67 12.04 -7.18 -10.68
C ASN A 67 10.81 -6.44 -10.13
N ILE A 68 10.79 -6.19 -8.81
CA ILE A 68 9.64 -5.58 -8.13
C ILE A 68 9.92 -4.12 -7.79
N LEU A 69 8.94 -3.25 -8.05
CA LEU A 69 8.95 -1.86 -7.57
C LEU A 69 8.67 -1.85 -6.06
N ILE A 70 9.62 -1.35 -5.27
CA ILE A 70 9.54 -1.44 -3.81
C ILE A 70 9.17 -0.09 -3.20
N TRP A 71 8.20 -0.11 -2.28
CA TRP A 71 7.92 1.04 -1.43
C TRP A 71 8.99 1.20 -0.35
N GLY A 72 9.76 2.28 -0.40
CA GLY A 72 10.79 2.61 0.58
C GLY A 72 12.00 3.30 -0.06
N GLU A 73 13.05 3.45 0.73
CA GLU A 73 14.31 4.06 0.30
C GLU A 73 15.24 3.07 -0.41
N LYS A 74 15.08 1.77 -0.12
CA LYS A 74 15.94 0.71 -0.63
C LYS A 74 15.19 -0.15 -1.65
N PRO A 75 15.85 -0.55 -2.75
CA PRO A 75 15.27 -1.44 -3.77
C PRO A 75 15.29 -2.92 -3.33
N ALA A 76 15.31 -3.17 -2.02
CA ALA A 76 15.18 -4.48 -1.42
C ALA A 76 14.39 -4.34 -0.11
N ARG A 77 13.40 -5.22 0.09
CA ARG A 77 12.56 -5.21 1.28
C ARG A 77 12.14 -6.61 1.68
N GLU A 78 12.26 -6.92 2.96
CA GLU A 78 11.65 -8.12 3.52
C GLU A 78 10.15 -7.91 3.72
N ILE A 79 9.36 -8.79 3.15
CA ILE A 79 7.92 -8.86 3.39
C ILE A 79 7.57 -10.16 4.11
N LYS A 80 6.60 -10.07 5.02
CA LYS A 80 5.99 -11.23 5.66
C LYS A 80 4.68 -11.53 4.94
N THR A 81 4.60 -12.70 4.33
CA THR A 81 3.37 -13.20 3.71
C THR A 81 2.31 -13.47 4.78
N ASN A 82 1.04 -13.53 4.39
CA ASN A 82 -0.08 -13.86 5.27
C ASN A 82 0.06 -15.25 5.94
N ARG A 83 0.91 -16.14 5.38
CA ARG A 83 1.26 -17.46 5.94
C ARG A 83 2.44 -17.42 6.92
N GLY A 84 2.92 -16.23 7.28
CA GLY A 84 4.03 -16.03 8.21
C GLY A 84 5.43 -16.22 7.61
N LYS A 85 5.53 -16.69 6.36
CA LYS A 85 6.81 -16.83 5.65
C LYS A 85 7.39 -15.46 5.30
N ARG A 86 8.64 -15.22 5.70
CA ARG A 86 9.41 -14.03 5.32
C ARG A 86 10.08 -14.28 3.97
N MET A 87 10.09 -13.27 3.12
CA MET A 87 10.80 -13.30 1.84
C MET A 87 11.38 -11.93 1.55
N SER A 88 12.58 -11.92 0.96
CA SER A 88 13.22 -10.71 0.49
C SER A 88 12.79 -10.48 -0.96
N LEU A 89 12.06 -9.40 -1.19
CA LEU A 89 11.77 -8.91 -2.53
C LEU A 89 12.85 -7.91 -2.91
N SER A 90 13.29 -7.96 -4.15
CA SER A 90 14.24 -7.01 -4.70
C SER A 90 13.79 -6.52 -6.07
N GLY A 91 14.33 -5.38 -6.46
CA GLY A 91 14.17 -4.86 -7.79
C GLY A 91 15.21 -3.80 -8.10
N ASN A 92 14.99 -3.09 -9.19
CA ASN A 92 15.88 -2.03 -9.66
C ASN A 92 15.42 -0.65 -9.19
N PHE A 93 14.18 -0.53 -8.72
CA PHE A 93 13.57 0.75 -8.37
C PHE A 93 12.90 0.67 -6.99
N ALA A 94 13.07 1.76 -6.24
CA ALA A 94 12.33 2.02 -5.02
C ALA A 94 11.68 3.40 -5.09
N THR A 95 10.50 3.54 -4.51
CA THR A 95 9.79 4.82 -4.44
C THR A 95 9.35 5.08 -3.01
N THR A 96 9.54 6.31 -2.54
CA THR A 96 8.97 6.78 -1.28
C THR A 96 7.57 7.38 -1.48
N ASN A 97 7.19 7.67 -2.73
CA ASN A 97 5.83 8.13 -3.06
C ASN A 97 4.87 6.92 -3.05
N PRO A 98 3.94 6.84 -2.08
CA PRO A 98 2.98 5.75 -2.03
C PRO A 98 2.03 5.75 -3.25
N GLU A 99 1.77 6.90 -3.88
CA GLU A 99 0.92 7.00 -5.07
C GLU A 99 1.53 6.30 -6.28
N ALA A 100 2.85 6.20 -6.36
CA ALA A 100 3.55 5.51 -7.45
C ALA A 100 3.37 3.98 -7.44
N LEU A 101 2.63 3.44 -6.47
CA LEU A 101 2.36 2.02 -6.30
C LEU A 101 0.88 1.67 -6.51
N PHE A 102 0.04 2.67 -6.83
CA PHE A 102 -1.38 2.53 -7.13
C PHE A 102 -1.63 2.70 -8.63
#